data_AF-A0A0D2J8B9-F1
#
_entry.id   AF-A0A0D2J8B9-F1
#
_cell.length_a   1.000
_cell.length_b   1.000
_cell.length_c   1.000
_cell.angle_alpha   90.00
_cell.angle_beta   90.00
_cell.angle_gamma   90.00
#
_symmetry.space_group_name_H-M   'P 1'
#
loop_
_entity.id
_entity.type
_entity.pdbx_description
1 polymer ?
#
loop_
_entity_poly.entity_id
_entity_poly.type
_entity_poly.pdbx_seq_one_letter_code
_entity_poly.pdbx_strand_id
1 'polypeptide(L)'
;MAWSNLGGGDHEGVNWTPADGAEICGTHTNVGIFCVAAGRRIYVKKYNGSDYGVLKVEAQDIQIDGILDANKAGYGGGGGGGGGAGGNGGWVVETVTSGGAAGLGTSGGNNGCPGTGTSGAWSTTGGGGGGGGAGGGPYGGARGLAGAGGTLHNVGAAGSSNGACGGYRGVAKNGDNSTDEIVYMGSGGGGGGAGGGGGAGDDG
;
A
#
# COMPACT_ATOMS: atom_id res chain seq x y z
N MET A 1 28.64 -5.41 9.21
CA MET A 1 28.65 -6.39 8.10
C MET A 1 29.27 -5.73 6.90
N ALA A 2 30.07 -6.43 6.10
CA ALA A 2 30.61 -5.87 4.86
C ALA A 2 29.48 -5.51 3.90
N TRP A 3 29.54 -4.33 3.31
CA TRP A 3 28.55 -3.88 2.32
C TRP A 3 28.77 -4.59 0.98
N SER A 4 27.72 -4.62 0.14
CA SER A 4 27.82 -5.08 -1.24
C SER A 4 26.89 -4.28 -2.15
N ASN A 5 27.17 -4.24 -3.45
CA ASN A 5 26.37 -3.49 -4.42
C ASN A 5 24.88 -3.87 -4.42
N LEU A 6 24.53 -5.13 -4.14
CA LEU A 6 23.15 -5.62 -4.20
C LEU A 6 22.49 -5.81 -2.82
N GLY A 7 23.29 -5.99 -1.76
CA GLY A 7 22.79 -6.20 -0.40
C GLY A 7 22.65 -4.91 0.41
N GLY A 8 23.25 -3.81 -0.03
CA GLY A 8 23.41 -2.63 0.82
C GLY A 8 24.51 -2.81 1.86
N GLY A 9 24.43 -2.01 2.93
CA GLY A 9 25.31 -2.08 4.10
C GLY A 9 25.96 -0.75 4.47
N ASP A 10 26.68 -0.78 5.58
CA ASP A 10 27.45 0.34 6.10
C ASP A 10 28.80 0.44 5.36
N HIS A 11 29.09 1.61 4.80
CA HIS A 11 30.34 1.89 4.07
C HIS A 11 31.45 2.48 4.94
N GLU A 12 31.21 2.72 6.23
CA GLU A 12 32.21 3.22 7.20
C GLU A 12 32.88 4.54 6.76
N GLY A 13 32.13 5.41 6.08
CA GLY A 13 32.62 6.68 5.54
C GLY A 13 33.39 6.56 4.23
N VAL A 14 33.52 5.36 3.65
CA VAL A 14 34.24 5.14 2.40
C VAL A 14 33.48 5.72 1.22
N ASN A 15 34.22 6.26 0.25
CA ASN A 15 33.67 6.73 -1.02
C ASN A 15 33.29 5.54 -1.89
N TRP A 16 32.10 5.62 -2.48
CA TRP A 16 31.56 4.58 -3.35
C TRP A 16 31.35 5.12 -4.75
N THR A 17 32.08 4.55 -5.71
CA THR A 17 31.97 4.90 -7.13
C THR A 17 31.73 3.63 -7.94
N PRO A 18 30.47 3.22 -8.16
CA PRO A 18 30.16 2.03 -8.93
C PRO A 18 30.82 2.03 -10.32
N ALA A 19 31.24 0.84 -10.77
CA ALA A 19 31.81 0.65 -12.10
C ALA A 19 30.74 0.85 -13.18
N ASP A 20 31.15 1.25 -14.38
CA ASP A 20 30.22 1.38 -15.51
C ASP A 20 29.47 0.06 -15.77
N GLY A 21 28.16 0.14 -16.01
CA GLY A 21 27.28 -1.00 -16.17
C GLY A 21 26.91 -1.74 -14.88
N ALA A 22 27.39 -1.30 -13.72
CA ALA A 22 27.06 -1.96 -12.45
C ALA A 22 25.56 -1.90 -12.14
N GLU A 23 25.04 -2.98 -11.58
CA GLU A 23 23.73 -3.02 -10.94
C GLU A 23 23.87 -2.82 -9.44
N ILE A 24 23.07 -1.92 -8.87
CA ILE A 24 23.08 -1.59 -7.44
C ILE A 24 21.67 -1.59 -6.86
N CYS A 25 21.53 -1.97 -5.59
CA CYS A 25 20.26 -1.91 -4.86
C CYS A 25 20.47 -2.11 -3.35
N GLY A 26 19.39 -1.92 -2.60
CA GLY A 26 19.38 -2.03 -1.15
C GLY A 26 19.59 -0.67 -0.49
N THR A 27 19.83 -0.71 0.82
CA THR A 27 20.10 0.48 1.64
C THR A 27 21.58 0.55 1.96
N HIS A 28 22.23 1.61 1.49
CA HIS A 28 23.63 1.91 1.75
C HIS A 28 23.72 3.11 2.70
N THR A 29 24.43 2.94 3.81
CA THR A 29 24.55 3.97 4.87
C THR A 29 26.01 4.34 5.11
N ASN A 30 26.22 5.49 5.76
CA ASN A 30 27.55 6.04 6.07
C ASN A 30 28.48 6.05 4.85
N VAL A 31 27.97 6.43 3.68
CA VAL A 31 28.82 6.62 2.50
C VAL A 31 29.52 7.97 2.64
N GLY A 32 30.81 8.05 2.32
CA GLY A 32 31.49 9.33 2.21
C GLY A 32 30.91 10.10 1.02
N ILE A 33 31.38 9.76 -0.17
CA ILE A 33 30.85 10.28 -1.44
C ILE A 33 30.25 9.13 -2.25
N PHE A 34 28.98 9.25 -2.64
CA PHE A 34 28.41 8.41 -3.70
C PHE A 34 28.58 9.12 -5.05
N CYS A 35 29.37 8.54 -5.95
CA CYS A 35 29.69 9.15 -7.23
C CYS A 35 29.32 8.25 -8.42
N VAL A 36 28.47 8.78 -9.31
CA VAL A 36 28.29 8.25 -10.66
C VAL A 36 29.07 9.15 -11.61
N ALA A 37 30.29 8.74 -11.94
CA ALA A 37 31.20 9.52 -12.76
C ALA A 37 30.67 9.76 -14.19
N ALA A 38 31.08 10.88 -14.81
CA ALA A 38 30.73 11.23 -16.18
C ALA A 38 31.04 10.09 -17.16
N GLY A 39 30.14 9.89 -18.12
CA GLY A 39 30.24 8.81 -19.12
C GLY A 39 29.91 7.41 -18.61
N ARG A 40 29.63 7.23 -17.31
CA ARG A 40 29.15 5.95 -16.77
C ARG A 40 27.64 5.87 -16.78
N ARG A 41 27.11 4.66 -16.91
CA ARG A 41 25.71 4.31 -16.67
C ARG A 41 25.63 3.20 -15.62
N ILE A 42 24.98 3.50 -14.51
CA ILE A 42 24.73 2.58 -13.40
C ILE A 42 23.25 2.26 -13.39
N TYR A 43 22.89 1.02 -13.10
CA TYR A 43 21.50 0.56 -13.09
C TYR A 43 21.05 0.27 -11.66
N VAL A 44 19.84 0.71 -11.30
CA VAL A 44 19.18 0.16 -10.11
C VAL A 44 18.67 -1.23 -10.46
N LYS A 45 19.05 -2.24 -9.68
CA LYS A 45 18.68 -3.63 -9.95
C LYS A 45 17.15 -3.77 -9.98
N LYS A 46 16.64 -4.33 -11.07
CA LYS A 46 15.21 -4.56 -11.27
C LYS A 46 14.67 -5.52 -10.19
N TYR A 47 13.49 -5.21 -9.65
CA TYR A 47 12.78 -6.12 -8.73
C TYR A 47 12.49 -7.45 -9.43
N ASN A 48 12.76 -8.56 -8.74
CA ASN A 48 12.63 -9.92 -9.29
C ASN A 48 11.37 -10.66 -8.79
N GLY A 49 10.54 -10.02 -7.96
CA GLY A 49 9.37 -10.65 -7.33
C GLY A 49 9.54 -10.98 -5.84
N SER A 50 10.78 -10.96 -5.32
CA SER A 50 11.08 -11.11 -3.89
C SER A 50 12.00 -10.00 -3.37
N ASP A 51 13.00 -9.62 -4.17
CA ASP A 51 14.11 -8.74 -3.79
C ASP A 51 14.36 -7.64 -4.84
N TYR A 52 15.14 -6.63 -4.46
CA TYR A 52 15.62 -5.51 -5.29
C TYR A 52 14.53 -4.48 -5.65
N GLY A 53 14.78 -3.64 -6.67
CA GLY A 53 13.86 -2.58 -7.11
C GLY A 53 13.96 -1.26 -6.35
N VAL A 54 14.89 -1.18 -5.40
CA VAL A 54 15.10 -0.02 -4.55
C VAL A 54 16.58 0.20 -4.38
N LEU A 55 17.00 1.46 -4.52
CA LEU A 55 18.28 1.95 -4.06
C LEU A 55 18.03 3.08 -3.07
N LYS A 56 18.54 2.94 -1.86
CA LYS A 56 18.61 4.02 -0.87
C LYS A 56 20.08 4.26 -0.54
N VAL A 57 20.52 5.51 -0.65
CA VAL A 57 21.90 5.90 -0.34
C VAL A 57 21.88 7.05 0.65
N GLU A 58 22.52 6.85 1.79
CA GLU A 58 22.79 7.88 2.79
C GLU A 58 24.29 8.18 2.76
N ALA A 59 24.65 9.30 2.16
CA ALA A 59 26.02 9.75 1.96
C ALA A 59 26.22 11.16 2.52
N GLN A 60 27.47 11.53 2.80
CA GLN A 60 27.82 12.93 3.08
C GLN A 60 27.60 13.79 1.83
N ASP A 61 28.09 13.30 0.68
CA ASP A 61 27.89 13.94 -0.62
C ASP A 61 27.41 12.95 -1.68
N ILE A 62 26.57 13.44 -2.59
CA ILE A 62 26.08 12.69 -3.75
C ILE A 62 26.41 13.48 -5.03
N GLN A 63 27.16 12.86 -5.92
CA GLN A 63 27.57 13.43 -7.21
C GLN A 63 27.15 12.51 -8.36
N ILE A 64 26.32 13.01 -9.27
CA ILE A 64 25.82 12.26 -10.42
C ILE A 64 26.13 13.06 -11.69
N ASP A 65 27.29 12.78 -12.29
CA ASP A 65 27.71 13.37 -13.56
C ASP A 65 27.47 12.43 -14.76
N GLY A 66 27.31 11.13 -14.48
CA GLY A 66 26.87 10.11 -15.43
C GLY A 66 25.36 9.86 -15.39
N ILE A 67 24.96 8.63 -15.67
CA ILE A 67 23.56 8.19 -15.68
C ILE A 67 23.34 7.19 -14.54
N LEU A 68 22.41 7.49 -13.64
CA LEU A 68 21.82 6.53 -12.72
C LEU A 68 20.43 6.14 -13.25
N ASP A 69 20.34 4.96 -13.85
CA ASP A 69 19.14 4.47 -14.51
C ASP A 69 18.32 3.57 -13.57
N ALA A 70 17.16 4.08 -13.15
CA ALA A 70 16.19 3.34 -12.36
C ALA A 70 14.96 2.90 -13.18
N ASN A 71 15.04 2.91 -14.52
CA ASN A 71 13.92 2.49 -15.35
C ASN A 71 13.52 1.06 -15.01
N LYS A 72 12.23 0.87 -14.65
CA LYS A 72 11.63 -0.39 -14.20
C LYS A 72 12.15 -0.90 -12.84
N ALA A 73 12.95 -0.13 -12.11
CA ALA A 73 13.31 -0.36 -10.71
C ALA A 73 12.45 0.54 -9.81
N GLY A 74 11.29 0.04 -9.39
CA GLY A 74 10.38 0.73 -8.49
C GLY A 74 9.56 -0.28 -7.71
N TYR A 75 9.29 0.03 -6.45
CA TYR A 75 8.49 -0.77 -5.51
C TYR A 75 7.21 -1.33 -6.14
N GLY A 76 6.71 -2.46 -5.65
CA GLY A 76 5.26 -2.71 -5.71
C GLY A 76 4.56 -1.58 -4.95
N GLY A 77 3.47 -1.02 -5.48
CA GLY A 77 2.81 0.10 -4.82
C GLY A 77 2.29 -0.29 -3.44
N GLY A 78 2.03 0.70 -2.58
CA GLY A 78 1.50 0.45 -1.25
C GLY A 78 0.15 -0.24 -1.27
N GLY A 79 -0.06 -1.21 -0.39
CA GLY A 79 -1.39 -1.77 -0.16
C GLY A 79 -2.32 -0.73 0.44
N GLY A 80 -3.56 -0.66 0.00
CA GLY A 80 -4.60 0.16 0.62
C GLY A 80 -4.98 -0.41 1.99
N GLY A 81 -5.31 0.48 2.93
CA GLY A 81 -5.70 0.09 4.29
C GLY A 81 -7.08 -0.58 4.35
N GLY A 82 -7.33 -1.42 5.36
CA GLY A 82 -8.65 -2.03 5.56
C GLY A 82 -9.71 -0.99 5.99
N GLY A 83 -10.97 -1.22 5.64
CA GLY A 83 -12.09 -0.41 6.15
C GLY A 83 -12.32 -0.62 7.64
N GLY A 84 -12.92 0.37 8.32
CA GLY A 84 -13.31 0.24 9.73
C GLY A 84 -14.68 -0.42 9.95
N ALA A 85 -14.88 -1.19 11.02
CA ALA A 85 -16.16 -1.86 11.27
C ALA A 85 -17.33 -0.88 11.50
N GLY A 86 -18.57 -1.24 11.14
CA GLY A 86 -19.75 -0.45 11.50
C GLY A 86 -20.09 -0.53 12.99
N GLY A 87 -20.64 0.55 13.56
CA GLY A 87 -21.10 0.57 14.95
C GLY A 87 -22.37 -0.25 15.17
N ASN A 88 -22.51 -0.91 16.32
CA ASN A 88 -23.73 -1.67 16.66
C ASN A 88 -24.85 -0.72 17.13
N GLY A 89 -26.10 -0.98 16.73
CA GLY A 89 -27.25 -0.23 17.24
C GLY A 89 -27.43 -0.46 18.75
N GLY A 90 -27.55 0.62 19.53
CA GLY A 90 -27.75 0.55 20.98
C GLY A 90 -29.22 0.56 21.40
N TRP A 91 -29.57 -0.19 22.45
CA TRP A 91 -30.92 -0.25 23.04
C TRP A 91 -31.28 0.96 23.93
N VAL A 92 -30.29 1.77 24.29
CA VAL A 92 -30.44 2.89 25.23
C VAL A 92 -30.18 4.22 24.53
N VAL A 93 -31.12 5.14 24.74
CA VAL A 93 -31.02 6.56 24.42
C VAL A 93 -29.69 7.09 24.96
N GLU A 94 -28.86 7.64 24.07
CA GLU A 94 -27.60 8.38 24.30
C GLU A 94 -26.24 7.69 24.07
N THR A 95 -26.13 6.38 23.85
CA THR A 95 -24.80 5.83 23.52
C THR A 95 -24.53 5.90 22.03
N VAL A 96 -23.83 6.95 21.59
CA VAL A 96 -23.23 6.99 20.25
C VAL A 96 -22.13 5.93 20.20
N THR A 97 -22.40 4.80 19.56
CA THR A 97 -21.36 3.82 19.24
C THR A 97 -20.63 4.32 17.99
N SER A 98 -19.38 4.76 18.16
CA SER A 98 -18.54 5.08 17.00
C SER A 98 -18.28 3.79 16.20
N GLY A 99 -18.28 3.91 14.87
CA GLY A 99 -17.73 2.86 14.02
C GLY A 99 -16.26 2.63 14.33
N GLY A 100 -15.77 1.43 14.04
CA GLY A 100 -14.36 1.07 14.16
C GLY A 100 -13.48 1.95 13.28
N ALA A 101 -12.27 2.21 13.77
CA ALA A 101 -11.23 2.91 13.02
C ALA A 101 -10.84 2.13 11.75
N ALA A 102 -10.44 2.85 10.71
CA ALA A 102 -9.88 2.24 9.52
C ALA A 102 -8.46 1.73 9.73
N GLY A 103 -8.09 0.71 8.96
CA GLY A 103 -6.70 0.32 8.78
C GLY A 103 -5.92 1.34 7.96
N LEU A 104 -4.64 1.51 8.33
CA LEU A 104 -3.69 2.32 7.57
C LEU A 104 -3.30 1.61 6.27
N GLY A 105 -3.10 2.37 5.20
CA GLY A 105 -2.43 1.89 3.99
C GLY A 105 -0.91 1.83 4.19
N THR A 106 -0.21 1.08 3.35
CA THR A 106 1.26 1.07 3.32
C THR A 106 1.80 2.08 2.30
N SER A 107 3.12 2.27 2.25
CA SER A 107 3.81 3.32 1.47
C SER A 107 3.27 3.48 0.03
N GLY A 108 2.63 4.63 -0.23
CA GLY A 108 2.07 4.98 -1.53
C GLY A 108 0.59 4.61 -1.73
N GLY A 109 0.01 3.77 -0.87
CA GLY A 109 -1.41 3.45 -0.83
C GLY A 109 -2.21 4.36 0.10
N ASN A 110 -3.52 4.40 -0.08
CA ASN A 110 -4.43 5.20 0.74
C ASN A 110 -4.86 4.42 1.99
N ASN A 111 -5.13 5.14 3.08
CA ASN A 111 -5.81 4.57 4.24
C ASN A 111 -7.24 4.15 3.88
N GLY A 112 -7.79 3.19 4.63
CA GLY A 112 -9.23 2.93 4.58
C GLY A 112 -10.04 4.08 5.17
N CYS A 113 -11.35 4.07 4.93
CA CYS A 113 -12.29 4.97 5.57
C CYS A 113 -12.83 4.30 6.86
N PRO A 114 -12.99 5.05 7.98
CA PRO A 114 -13.62 4.51 9.18
C PRO A 114 -15.07 4.07 8.91
N GLY A 115 -15.57 3.14 9.72
CA GLY A 115 -17.00 2.83 9.72
C GLY A 115 -17.79 3.97 10.34
N THR A 116 -19.09 4.04 10.04
CA THR A 116 -19.99 5.01 10.66
C THR A 116 -20.62 4.41 11.90
N GLY A 117 -20.94 5.29 12.85
CA GLY A 117 -21.81 5.02 13.98
C GLY A 117 -23.14 5.74 13.78
N THR A 118 -24.25 5.12 14.18
CA THR A 118 -25.54 5.81 14.24
C THR A 118 -25.72 6.42 15.63
N SER A 119 -25.97 7.74 15.70
CA SER A 119 -26.51 8.39 16.90
C SER A 119 -28.02 8.37 16.78
N GLY A 120 -28.71 7.69 17.71
CA GLY A 120 -30.16 7.74 17.73
C GLY A 120 -30.79 6.88 18.80
N ALA A 121 -31.44 7.53 19.75
CA ALA A 121 -32.50 6.97 20.55
C ALA A 121 -33.44 6.13 19.65
N TRP A 122 -33.61 4.85 19.96
CA TRP A 122 -34.54 3.93 19.29
C TRP A 122 -34.24 3.67 17.80
N SER A 123 -33.02 3.93 17.33
CA SER A 123 -32.67 3.62 15.94
C SER A 123 -32.38 2.13 15.79
N THR A 124 -33.25 1.45 15.06
CA THR A 124 -33.16 0.01 14.76
C THR A 124 -32.06 -0.33 13.75
N THR A 125 -31.31 0.66 13.25
CA THR A 125 -30.34 0.45 12.16
C THR A 125 -28.91 0.61 12.66
N GLY A 126 -28.08 -0.41 12.47
CA GLY A 126 -26.65 -0.38 12.77
C GLY A 126 -25.89 0.56 11.82
N GLY A 127 -24.69 0.98 12.23
CA GLY A 127 -23.81 1.82 11.43
C GLY A 127 -23.22 1.07 10.23
N GLY A 128 -22.94 1.78 9.14
CA GLY A 128 -22.28 1.20 7.98
C GLY A 128 -20.81 0.92 8.25
N GLY A 129 -20.25 -0.11 7.62
CA GLY A 129 -18.81 -0.34 7.60
C GLY A 129 -18.07 0.75 6.83
N GLY A 130 -16.76 0.76 6.95
CA GLY A 130 -15.84 1.61 6.23
C GLY A 130 -15.36 0.94 4.95
N GLY A 131 -15.12 1.73 3.91
CA GLY A 131 -14.47 1.25 2.69
C GLY A 131 -12.97 1.05 2.90
N GLY A 132 -12.36 0.14 2.16
CA GLY A 132 -10.91 0.01 2.14
C GLY A 132 -10.23 1.22 1.49
N GLY A 133 -8.91 1.26 1.56
CA GLY A 133 -8.06 2.20 0.85
C GLY A 133 -7.74 1.68 -0.56
N ALA A 134 -7.52 2.58 -1.50
CA ALA A 134 -6.95 2.20 -2.79
C ALA A 134 -5.47 1.87 -2.64
N GLY A 135 -4.98 0.93 -3.44
CA GLY A 135 -3.55 0.67 -3.52
C GLY A 135 -2.81 1.83 -4.19
N GLY A 136 -1.52 1.93 -3.94
CA GLY A 136 -0.66 2.98 -4.46
C GLY A 136 -0.23 2.77 -5.89
N GLY A 137 0.40 3.80 -6.47
CA GLY A 137 0.96 3.77 -7.81
C GLY A 137 -0.02 4.06 -8.95
N PRO A 138 0.47 4.16 -10.19
CA PRO A 138 -0.34 4.54 -11.36
C PRO A 138 -1.42 3.51 -11.74
N TYR A 139 -1.35 2.28 -11.21
CA TYR A 139 -2.33 1.20 -11.45
C TYR A 139 -2.75 0.50 -10.15
N GLY A 140 -2.83 1.26 -9.04
CA GLY A 140 -3.24 0.75 -7.74
C GLY A 140 -4.59 0.04 -7.76
N GLY A 141 -4.71 -1.04 -6.97
CA GLY A 141 -5.94 -1.81 -6.84
C GLY A 141 -7.06 -0.98 -6.25
N ALA A 142 -8.27 -1.12 -6.81
CA ALA A 142 -9.45 -0.44 -6.30
C ALA A 142 -9.75 -0.84 -4.85
N ARG A 143 -10.22 0.11 -4.05
CA ARG A 143 -10.67 -0.15 -2.68
C ARG A 143 -11.83 -1.12 -2.61
N GLY A 144 -11.88 -1.93 -1.55
CA GLY A 144 -13.07 -2.69 -1.18
C GLY A 144 -14.20 -1.76 -0.71
N LEU A 145 -15.43 -2.08 -1.08
CA LEU A 145 -16.62 -1.34 -0.69
C LEU A 145 -17.01 -1.64 0.77
N ALA A 146 -17.56 -0.62 1.43
CA ALA A 146 -18.15 -0.73 2.76
C ALA A 146 -19.37 -1.67 2.78
N GLY A 147 -19.51 -2.45 3.85
CA GLY A 147 -20.74 -3.19 4.16
C GLY A 147 -21.85 -2.26 4.67
N ALA A 148 -23.10 -2.53 4.29
CA ALA A 148 -24.25 -1.79 4.78
C ALA A 148 -24.62 -2.18 6.21
N GLY A 149 -25.06 -1.21 7.01
CA GLY A 149 -25.62 -1.44 8.34
C GLY A 149 -26.93 -2.23 8.28
N GLY A 150 -27.17 -3.09 9.27
CA GLY A 150 -28.38 -3.91 9.36
C GLY A 150 -29.56 -3.09 9.83
N THR A 151 -30.78 -3.46 9.41
CA THR A 151 -32.04 -2.87 9.90
C THR A 151 -32.75 -3.85 10.82
N LEU A 152 -33.23 -3.36 11.97
CA LEU A 152 -33.99 -4.11 12.98
C LEU A 152 -33.20 -5.32 13.51
N HIS A 153 -33.89 -6.43 13.77
CA HIS A 153 -33.33 -7.73 14.20
C HIS A 153 -32.34 -8.36 13.23
N ASN A 154 -32.13 -7.76 12.05
CA ASN A 154 -31.19 -8.31 11.08
C ASN A 154 -29.76 -7.91 11.43
N VAL A 155 -28.90 -8.92 11.47
CA VAL A 155 -27.45 -8.73 11.42
C VAL A 155 -27.11 -7.82 10.24
N GLY A 156 -26.16 -6.90 10.44
CA GLY A 156 -25.62 -6.07 9.38
C GLY A 156 -25.11 -6.92 8.23
N ALA A 157 -25.15 -6.38 7.01
CA ALA A 157 -24.62 -7.11 5.88
C ALA A 157 -23.13 -7.40 6.11
N ALA A 158 -22.73 -8.66 5.95
CA ALA A 158 -21.32 -9.05 5.98
C ALA A 158 -20.52 -8.14 5.02
N GLY A 159 -19.35 -7.67 5.47
CA GLY A 159 -18.51 -6.72 4.73
C GLY A 159 -18.24 -7.22 3.32
N SER A 160 -18.76 -6.48 2.33
CA SER A 160 -19.18 -7.10 1.08
C SER A 160 -18.12 -7.14 -0.02
N SER A 161 -16.86 -6.77 0.24
CA SER A 161 -15.81 -7.01 -0.75
C SER A 161 -14.38 -6.89 -0.21
N ASN A 162 -13.56 -7.87 -0.57
CA ASN A 162 -12.11 -7.73 -0.56
C ASN A 162 -11.72 -6.57 -1.50
N GLY A 163 -10.65 -5.85 -1.16
CA GLY A 163 -10.07 -4.88 -2.08
C GLY A 163 -9.56 -5.58 -3.33
N ALA A 164 -9.58 -4.89 -4.46
CA ALA A 164 -9.06 -5.47 -5.69
C ALA A 164 -7.54 -5.58 -5.62
N CYS A 165 -6.98 -6.65 -6.19
CA CYS A 165 -5.53 -6.77 -6.33
C CYS A 165 -4.99 -5.59 -7.15
N GLY A 166 -3.82 -5.09 -6.74
CA GLY A 166 -3.05 -4.12 -7.49
C GLY A 166 -2.34 -4.84 -8.61
N GLY A 167 -2.17 -4.17 -9.73
CA GLY A 167 -1.68 -4.83 -10.95
C GLY A 167 -0.38 -4.25 -11.48
N TYR A 168 0.50 -5.15 -11.90
CA TYR A 168 1.50 -4.86 -12.94
C TYR A 168 0.85 -5.03 -14.31
N ARG A 169 1.29 -4.27 -15.34
CA ARG A 169 1.10 -4.69 -16.75
C ARG A 169 1.95 -5.95 -16.98
N GLY A 170 1.40 -7.12 -16.69
CA GLY A 170 2.03 -8.41 -16.95
C GLY A 170 1.03 -9.30 -17.68
N VAL A 171 1.48 -9.92 -18.77
CA VAL A 171 0.67 -10.70 -19.71
C VAL A 171 -0.37 -11.56 -18.97
N ALA A 172 -1.64 -11.38 -19.33
CA ALA A 172 -2.79 -12.17 -18.85
C ALA A 172 -3.14 -12.08 -17.35
N LYS A 173 -2.70 -11.05 -16.61
CA LYS A 173 -3.30 -10.68 -15.33
C LYS A 173 -4.09 -9.36 -15.45
N ASN A 174 -5.26 -9.30 -14.84
CA ASN A 174 -6.16 -8.14 -14.77
C ASN A 174 -6.82 -7.69 -16.10
N GLY A 175 -7.03 -8.60 -17.06
CA GLY A 175 -7.82 -8.30 -18.27
C GLY A 175 -7.06 -7.58 -19.39
N ASP A 176 -5.73 -7.50 -19.30
CA ASP A 176 -4.87 -6.99 -20.36
C ASP A 176 -4.43 -8.14 -21.31
N ASN A 177 -4.70 -7.97 -22.60
CA ASN A 177 -4.41 -8.94 -23.67
C ASN A 177 -3.27 -8.47 -24.60
N SER A 178 -2.57 -7.38 -24.28
CA SER A 178 -1.47 -6.91 -25.10
C SER A 178 -0.19 -7.76 -24.88
N THR A 179 0.60 -7.94 -25.94
CA THR A 179 1.81 -8.79 -25.96
C THR A 179 3.10 -7.98 -25.75
N ASP A 180 3.02 -6.71 -25.37
CA ASP A 180 4.14 -5.80 -25.21
C ASP A 180 4.78 -5.91 -23.81
N GLU A 181 6.11 -6.12 -23.76
CA GLU A 181 6.93 -6.40 -22.56
C GLU A 181 7.10 -5.19 -21.58
N ILE A 182 6.18 -4.22 -21.61
CA ILE A 182 6.26 -3.03 -20.76
C ILE A 182 5.56 -3.31 -19.44
N VAL A 183 6.32 -3.89 -18.51
CA VAL A 183 5.90 -4.07 -17.12
C VAL A 183 6.10 -2.77 -16.34
N TYR A 184 5.02 -2.04 -16.08
CA TYR A 184 5.02 -0.95 -15.10
C TYR A 184 4.94 -1.57 -13.70
N MET A 185 6.07 -1.57 -12.99
CA MET A 185 6.15 -1.97 -11.58
C MET A 185 5.97 -0.74 -10.69
N GLY A 186 5.04 -0.84 -9.71
CA GLY A 186 4.60 0.36 -9.01
C GLY A 186 3.29 0.29 -8.25
N SER A 187 2.46 -0.75 -8.44
CA SER A 187 1.05 -0.67 -8.02
C SER A 187 0.66 -1.65 -6.93
N GLY A 188 0.10 -1.15 -5.84
CA GLY A 188 -0.30 -1.95 -4.68
C GLY A 188 -1.74 -2.40 -4.74
N GLY A 189 -2.12 -3.44 -3.98
CA GLY A 189 -3.52 -3.86 -3.88
C GLY A 189 -4.38 -2.92 -3.07
N GLY A 190 -5.66 -2.80 -3.41
CA GLY A 190 -6.62 -2.12 -2.56
C GLY A 190 -6.88 -2.93 -1.28
N GLY A 191 -7.24 -2.24 -0.20
CA GLY A 191 -7.65 -2.86 1.06
C GLY A 191 -9.10 -3.35 1.02
N GLY A 192 -9.40 -4.39 1.80
CA GLY A 192 -10.77 -4.88 2.00
C GLY A 192 -11.67 -3.86 2.70
N GLY A 193 -12.95 -3.83 2.31
CA GLY A 193 -13.96 -3.12 3.09
C GLY A 193 -14.37 -3.92 4.33
N ALA A 194 -14.94 -3.25 5.33
CA ALA A 194 -15.42 -3.89 6.54
C ALA A 194 -16.95 -4.07 6.57
N GLY A 195 -17.43 -4.96 7.44
CA GLY A 195 -18.86 -5.23 7.65
C GLY A 195 -19.59 -4.08 8.34
N GLY A 196 -20.89 -3.98 8.05
CA GLY A 196 -21.79 -3.10 8.80
C GLY A 196 -22.15 -3.69 10.15
N GLY A 197 -22.53 -2.82 11.10
CA GLY A 197 -23.05 -3.23 12.41
C GLY A 197 -24.46 -3.78 12.33
N GLY A 198 -24.84 -4.63 13.28
CA GLY A 198 -26.21 -5.13 13.44
C GLY A 198 -27.16 -4.04 13.93
N GLY A 199 -28.44 -4.21 13.60
CA GLY A 199 -29.51 -3.44 14.24
C GLY A 199 -29.81 -3.97 15.64
N ALA A 200 -30.46 -3.15 16.47
CA ALA A 200 -30.95 -3.58 17.77
C ALA A 200 -32.18 -4.48 17.57
N GLY A 201 -32.21 -5.63 18.23
CA GLY A 201 -33.37 -6.52 18.26
C GLY A 201 -34.33 -6.11 19.38
N ASP A 202 -35.61 -6.04 19.11
CA ASP A 202 -36.66 -5.76 20.09
C ASP A 202 -36.84 -6.99 21.00
N ASP A 203 -36.58 -6.86 22.30
CA ASP A 203 -36.91 -7.88 23.30
C ASP A 203 -38.45 -8.00 23.38
N GLY A 204 -38.98 -9.07 22.77
CA GLY A 204 -40.40 -9.42 22.82
C GLY A 204 -40.86 -9.96 24.17
#